data_AF-A0A088F3S7-F1
#
_entry.id   AF-A0A088F3S7-F1
#
_cell.length_a   1.000
_cell.length_b   1.000
_cell.length_c   1.000
_cell.angle_alpha   90.00
_cell.angle_beta   90.00
_cell.angle_gamma   90.00
#
_symmetry.space_group_name_H-M   'P 1'
#
loop_
_entity.id
_entity.type
_entity.pdbx_description
1 polymer ?
#
loop_
_entity_poly.entity_id
_entity_poly.type
_entity_poly.pdbx_seq_one_letter_code
_entity_poly.pdbx_strand_id
1 'polypeptide(L)' 'MYDEDKLTLFFSLEEKKIFLHKKGYTVIRVPVEKEMSVYQNVFRTVLSAHDVAIKDGERFEIHDAFNKEIKKQLLKI' A
#
# COMPACT_ATOMS: atom_id res chain seq x y z
N MET A 1 -26.96 -12.16 16.75
CA MET A 1 -26.47 -11.24 15.71
C MET A 1 -25.07 -11.70 15.36
N TYR A 2 -24.91 -12.37 14.22
CA TYR A 2 -23.58 -12.73 13.72
C TYR A 2 -23.01 -11.48 13.06
N ASP A 3 -21.88 -10.99 13.59
CA ASP A 3 -21.08 -9.95 12.96
C ASP A 3 -20.60 -10.44 11.59
N GLU A 4 -21.28 -10.04 10.51
CA GLU A 4 -20.86 -10.28 9.13
C GLU A 4 -19.60 -9.47 8.75
N ASP A 5 -19.04 -8.69 9.68
CA ASP A 5 -18.02 -7.66 9.40
C ASP A 5 -16.56 -8.07 9.66
N LYS A 6 -16.27 -9.32 10.02
CA LYS A 6 -14.87 -9.77 10.26
C LYS A 6 -14.45 -10.97 9.44
N LEU A 7 -14.63 -10.89 8.13
CA LEU A 7 -13.90 -11.72 7.19
C LEU A 7 -12.41 -11.31 7.22
N THR A 8 -11.68 -11.88 8.17
CA THR A 8 -10.23 -11.64 8.34
C THR A 8 -9.51 -12.56 7.37
N LEU A 9 -9.40 -12.13 6.12
CA LEU A 9 -8.66 -12.87 5.11
C LEU A 9 -7.16 -12.64 5.32
N PHE A 10 -6.45 -13.68 5.72
CA PHE A 10 -5.01 -13.64 5.94
C PHE A 10 -4.28 -13.83 4.60
N PHE A 11 -4.04 -12.73 3.90
CA PHE A 11 -3.17 -12.71 2.72
C PHE A 11 -1.79 -12.17 3.08
N SER A 12 -0.75 -12.84 2.60
CA SER A 12 0.63 -12.35 2.65
C SER A 12 0.77 -11.05 1.86
N LEU A 13 1.82 -10.27 2.17
CA LEU A 13 2.12 -9.03 1.45
C LEU A 13 2.30 -9.29 -0.05
N GLU A 14 2.95 -10.40 -0.42
CA GLU A 14 3.19 -10.78 -1.81
C GLU A 14 1.90 -11.13 -2.54
N GLU A 15 0.97 -11.85 -1.90
CA GLU A 15 -0.35 -12.13 -2.49
C GLU A 15 -1.15 -10.85 -2.73
N LYS A 16 -1.08 -9.88 -1.78
CA LYS A 16 -1.71 -8.57 -1.95
C LYS A 16 -1.13 -7.82 -3.15
N LYS A 17 0.20 -7.82 -3.31
CA LYS A 17 0.89 -7.20 -4.45
C LYS A 17 0.50 -7.83 -5.78
N ILE A 18 0.53 -9.16 -5.86
CA ILE A 18 0.16 -9.91 -7.07
C ILE A 18 -1.30 -9.60 -7.46
N PHE A 19 -2.21 -9.59 -6.49
CA PHE A 19 -3.61 -9.26 -6.72
C PHE A 19 -3.79 -7.84 -7.25
N LEU A 20 -3.14 -6.86 -6.61
CA LEU A 20 -3.19 -5.47 -7.03
C LEU A 20 -2.62 -5.27 -8.44
N HIS A 21 -1.52 -5.96 -8.77
CA HIS A 21 -0.94 -5.96 -10.11
C HIS A 21 -1.94 -6.47 -11.16
N LYS A 22 -2.65 -7.57 -10.88
CA LYS A 22 -3.72 -8.09 -11.75
C LYS A 22 -4.89 -7.10 -11.94
N LYS A 23 -5.04 -6.10 -11.06
CA LYS A 23 -6.07 -5.05 -11.13
C LYS A 23 -5.58 -3.72 -11.68
N GLY A 24 -4.38 -3.70 -12.25
CA GLY A 24 -3.77 -2.52 -12.88
C GLY A 24 -3.14 -1.55 -11.89
N TYR A 25 -2.86 -1.98 -10.65
CA TYR A 25 -2.03 -1.19 -9.75
C TYR A 25 -0.54 -1.49 -10.00
N THR A 26 0.30 -0.47 -9.91
CA THR A 26 1.75 -0.61 -9.88
C THR A 26 2.22 -0.46 -8.45
N VAL A 27 2.95 -1.45 -7.93
CA VAL A 27 3.55 -1.34 -6.59
C VAL A 27 4.95 -0.78 -6.73
N ILE A 28 5.21 0.36 -6.10
CA ILE A 28 6.55 0.96 -6.07
C ILE A 28 7.04 1.08 -4.62
N ARG A 29 8.36 0.96 -4.46
CA ARG A 29 9.01 1.16 -3.18
C ARG A 29 9.43 2.62 -3.06
N VAL A 30 8.81 3.34 -2.12
CA VAL A 30 9.09 4.77 -1.90
C VAL A 30 10.05 4.91 -0.72
N PRO A 31 11.23 5.54 -0.93
CA PRO A 31 12.12 5.86 0.16
C PRO A 31 11.50 6.95 1.04
N VAL A 32 11.62 6.79 2.35
CA VAL A 32 11.32 7.80 3.35
C VAL A 32 12.62 8.53 3.64
N GLU A 33 12.73 9.75 3.12
CA GLU A 33 13.89 10.60 3.30
C GLU A 33 13.68 11.53 4.50
N LYS A 34 14.73 11.72 5.29
CA LYS A 34 14.78 12.79 6.29
C LYS A 34 15.87 13.76 5.91
N GLU A 35 15.48 15.02 5.80
CA GLU A 35 16.44 16.12 5.69
C GLU A 35 17.01 16.40 7.08
N MET A 36 18.33 16.35 7.18
CA MET A 36 19.07 16.79 8.36
C MET A 36 19.92 17.99 7.99
N SER A 37 19.75 19.08 8.72
CA SER A 37 20.60 20.26 8.60
C SER A 37 21.67 20.20 9.68
N VAL A 38 22.94 20.20 9.28
CA VAL A 38 24.09 20.25 10.20
C VAL A 38 24.92 21.48 9.82
N TYR A 39 24.93 22.48 10.70
CA TYR A 39 25.48 23.81 10.45
C TYR A 39 24.88 24.46 9.18
N GLN A 40 25.70 24.72 8.15
CA GLN A 40 25.27 25.33 6.88
C GLN A 40 24.95 24.29 5.79
N ASN A 41 25.08 22.99 6.07
CA ASN A 41 24.88 21.93 5.08
C ASN A 41 23.56 21.19 5.30
N VAL A 42 22.84 20.97 4.21
CA VAL A 42 21.62 20.15 4.18
C VAL A 42 21.95 18.79 3.57
N PHE A 43 21.72 17.72 4.32
CA PHE A 43 21.90 16.34 3.86
C PHE A 43 20.54 15.64 3.78
N ARG A 44 20.31 14.91 2.69
CA ARG A 44 19.18 13.97 2.56
C ARG A 44 19.65 12.57 2.89
N THR A 45 19.05 11.96 3.90
CA THR A 45 19.33 10.58 4.30
C THR A 45 18.07 9.74 4.15
N VAL A 46 18.18 8.58 3.48
CA VAL A 46 17.10 7.59 3.41
C VAL A 46 17.02 6.85 4.75
N LEU A 47 15.91 7.00 5.46
CA LEU A 47 15.66 6.35 6.75
C LEU A 47 15.02 4.97 6.62
N SER A 48 14.05 4.85 5.71
CA SER A 48 13.31 3.62 5.48
C SER A 48 12.74 3.59 4.07
N ALA A 49 12.10 2.49 3.69
CA ALA A 49 11.43 2.39 2.41
C ALA A 49 10.16 1.55 2.59
N HIS A 50 9.04 2.06 2.08
CA HIS A 50 7.72 1.42 2.19
C HIS A 50 7.15 1.18 0.80
N ASP A 51 6.42 0.08 0.64
CA ASP A 51 5.79 -0.27 -0.63
C ASP A 51 4.39 0.37 -0.69
N VAL A 52 4.13 1.10 -1.77
CA VAL A 52 2.83 1.74 -2.03
C VAL A 52 2.25 1.26 -3.35
N ALA A 53 0.93 1.11 -3.40
CA ALA A 53 0.21 0.80 -4.63
C ALA A 53 -0.18 2.11 -5.33
N ILE A 54 0.11 2.22 -6.62
CA ILE A 54 -0.26 3.36 -7.46
C ILE A 54 -1.28 2.93 -8.50
N LYS A 55 -2.35 3.71 -8.63
CA LYS A 55 -3.30 3.58 -9.71
C LYS A 55 -3.90 4.94 -10.03
N ASP A 56 -4.02 5.26 -11.31
CA ASP A 56 -4.56 6.54 -11.79
C ASP A 56 -3.85 7.78 -11.20
N GLY A 57 -2.54 7.66 -10.89
CA GLY A 57 -1.73 8.73 -10.31
C GLY A 57 -1.87 8.89 -8.78
N GLU A 58 -2.80 8.18 -8.15
CA GLU A 58 -3.00 8.21 -6.70
C GLU A 58 -2.18 7.12 -6.00
N ARG A 59 -1.64 7.46 -4.82
CA ARG A 59 -0.88 6.55 -3.96
C ARG A 59 -1.78 5.98 -2.89
N PHE A 60 -1.74 4.67 -2.71
CA PHE A 60 -2.51 3.94 -1.72
C PHE A 60 -1.59 3.02 -0.90
N GLU A 61 -1.93 2.84 0.37
CA GLU A 61 -1.35 1.75 1.15
C GLU A 61 -1.78 0.40 0.54
N ILE A 62 -0.85 -0.56 0.44
CA ILE A 62 -1.11 -1.87 -0.16
C ILE A 62 -2.28 -2.57 0.52
N HIS A 63 -2.36 -2.50 1.86
CA HIS A 63 -3.42 -3.18 2.58
C HIS A 63 -4.81 -2.59 2.28
N ASP A 64 -4.91 -1.27 2.23
CA ASP A 64 -6.16 -0.57 1.96
C ASP A 64 -6.62 -0.73 0.52
N ALA A 65 -5.70 -0.59 -0.44
CA ALA A 65 -6.00 -0.82 -1.86
C ALA A 65 -6.53 -2.24 -2.08
N PHE A 66 -5.89 -3.22 -1.44
CA PHE A 66 -6.29 -4.61 -1.51
C PHE A 66 -7.68 -4.84 -0.91
N ASN A 67 -7.92 -4.35 0.31
CA ASN A 67 -9.21 -4.48 0.98
C ASN A 67 -10.34 -3.82 0.18
N LYS A 68 -10.09 -2.65 -0.43
CA LYS A 68 -11.05 -1.95 -1.28
C LYS A 68 -11.43 -2.78 -2.51
N GLU A 69 -10.45 -3.35 -3.21
CA GLU A 69 -10.69 -4.15 -4.41
C GLU A 69 -11.30 -5.52 -4.11
N ILE A 70 -10.96 -6.15 -2.98
CA ILE A 70 -11.63 -7.37 -2.51
C ILE A 70 -13.09 -7.08 -2.15
N LYS A 71 -13.35 -6.03 -1.34
CA LYS A 71 -14.72 -5.65 -0.98
C LYS A 71 -15.58 -5.37 -2.21
N LYS A 72 -15.04 -4.70 -3.22
CA LYS A 72 -15.74 -4.48 -4.51
C LYS A 72 -16.10 -5.79 -5.23
N GLN A 73 -15.28 -6.83 -5.12
CA GLN A 73 -15.60 -8.13 -5.73
C GLN A 73 -16.64 -8.89 -4.91
N LEU A 74 -16.52 -8.86 -3.58
CA LEU A 74 -17.46 -9.52 -2.69
C LEU A 74 -18.86 -8.89 -2.76
N LEU A 75 -18.94 -7.55 -2.85
CA LEU A 75 -20.21 -6.81 -2.96
C LEU A 75 -20.83 -6.81 -4.37
N LYS A 76 -20.13 -7.36 -5.37
CA LYS A 76 -20.66 -7.56 -6.73
C LYS A 76 -21.34 -8.92 -6.92
N ILE A 77 -21.37 -9.73 -5.86
CA ILE A 77 -22.16 -10.96 -5.74
C ILE A 77 -23.51 -10.58 -5.13
#